data_AF-A0A1Q9P925-F1
#
_entry.id   AF-A0A1Q9P925-F1
#
_cell.length_a   1.000
_cell.length_b   1.000
_cell.length_c   1.000
_cell.angle_alpha   90.00
_cell.angle_beta   90.00
_cell.angle_gamma   90.00
#
_symmetry.space_group_name_H-M   'P 1'
#
loop_
_entity.id
_entity.type
_entity.pdbx_description
1 polymer ?
#
loop_
_entity_poly.entity_id
_entity_poly.type
_entity_poly.pdbx_seq_one_letter_code
_entity_poly.pdbx_strand_id
1 'polypeptide(L)'
;MSTKGSSKSMSFWLQLFSLTTLGLIPLIVFRTIINPSSLATHPQLVGSIFIVICLLGAIVGVRPSSFSWSYYETGKTAIDDSQEHETLNQKPAHQGHHHSCDQFSDHVLKIRNNVFCAGCTGLTTGAVISIYGGISYFFLGISLVNEFLVFWIGFAGVFVGIVQHHLYRALSVRSGFIRYILNVVFVLGAFFLLVGANQIVGNIAVDFYVLCVILLWIFNRIMMSSTEHERVCMQCDIESCKHI
;
A
#
# COMPACT_ATOMS: atom_id res chain seq x y z
N MET A 1 15.65 -1.52 27.46
CA MET A 1 16.63 -1.41 26.35
C MET A 1 16.81 -2.79 25.69
N SER A 2 15.83 -3.32 24.93
CA SER A 2 15.96 -4.58 24.17
C SER A 2 14.79 -4.83 23.18
N THR A 3 14.41 -3.85 22.36
CA THR A 3 13.32 -4.03 21.35
C THR A 3 13.75 -3.69 19.92
N LYS A 4 14.82 -2.89 19.72
CA LYS A 4 15.30 -2.50 18.38
C LYS A 4 15.84 -3.65 17.52
N GLY A 5 16.25 -4.78 18.12
CA GLY A 5 16.72 -5.96 17.39
C GLY A 5 15.59 -6.82 16.79
N SER A 6 14.42 -6.84 17.43
CA SER A 6 13.30 -7.71 17.03
C SER A 6 12.59 -7.21 15.76
N SER A 7 12.34 -5.90 15.65
CA SER A 7 11.60 -5.31 14.53
C SER A 7 12.29 -5.47 13.17
N LYS A 8 13.62 -5.29 13.11
CA LYS A 8 14.39 -5.48 11.87
C LYS A 8 14.40 -6.93 11.38
N SER A 9 14.47 -7.88 12.32
CA SER A 9 14.40 -9.31 11.99
C SER A 9 13.03 -9.66 11.41
N MET A 10 11.95 -9.18 12.03
CA MET A 10 10.58 -9.45 11.58
C MET A 10 10.27 -8.91 10.17
N SER A 11 10.69 -7.68 9.87
CA SER A 11 10.54 -7.06 8.54
C SER A 11 11.24 -7.88 7.44
N PHE A 12 12.46 -8.35 7.70
CA PHE A 12 13.23 -9.18 6.76
C PHE A 12 12.52 -10.50 6.45
N TRP A 13 12.02 -11.20 7.48
CA TRP A 13 11.28 -12.46 7.30
C TRP A 13 9.97 -12.26 6.53
N LEU A 14 9.22 -11.19 6.79
CA LEU A 14 8.00 -10.86 6.05
C LEU A 14 8.26 -10.60 4.57
N GLN A 15 9.38 -9.95 4.25
CA GLN A 15 9.77 -9.69 2.87
C GLN A 15 10.21 -10.97 2.15
N LEU A 16 11.02 -11.81 2.80
CA LEU A 16 11.39 -13.12 2.26
C LEU A 16 10.16 -13.99 2.00
N PHE A 17 9.21 -14.00 2.94
CA PHE A 17 7.94 -14.71 2.79
C PHE A 17 7.12 -14.15 1.62
N SER A 18 7.03 -12.82 1.48
CA SER A 18 6.32 -12.16 0.38
C SER A 18 6.92 -12.45 -1.01
N LEU A 19 8.25 -12.52 -1.11
CA LEU A 19 8.94 -12.89 -2.35
C LEU A 19 8.76 -14.38 -2.68
N THR A 20 8.76 -15.23 -1.65
CA THR A 20 8.53 -16.66 -1.81
C THR A 20 7.11 -16.91 -2.32
N THR A 21 6.09 -16.27 -1.73
CA THR A 21 4.70 -16.40 -2.19
C THR A 21 4.51 -15.85 -3.60
N LEU A 22 5.18 -14.75 -3.96
CA LEU A 22 5.19 -14.26 -5.34
C LEU A 22 5.77 -15.30 -6.32
N GLY A 23 6.91 -15.91 -5.99
CA GLY A 23 7.56 -16.93 -6.81
C GLY A 23 6.73 -18.22 -6.97
N LEU A 24 5.87 -18.54 -6.00
CA LEU A 24 4.95 -19.68 -6.08
C LEU A 24 3.78 -19.44 -7.06
N ILE A 25 3.37 -18.20 -7.32
CA ILE A 25 2.23 -17.90 -8.20
C ILE A 25 2.43 -18.46 -9.62
N PRO A 26 3.54 -18.18 -10.34
CA PRO A 26 3.79 -18.79 -11.64
C PRO A 26 3.77 -20.31 -11.60
N LEU A 27 4.39 -20.93 -10.58
CA LEU A 27 4.42 -22.38 -10.45
C LEU A 27 3.02 -22.98 -10.31
N ILE A 28 2.16 -22.36 -9.51
CA ILE A 28 0.76 -22.78 -9.32
C ILE A 28 -0.04 -22.58 -10.59
N VAL A 29 0.08 -21.41 -11.24
CA VAL A 29 -0.59 -21.08 -12.50
C VAL A 29 -0.23 -22.10 -13.58
N PHE A 30 1.06 -22.26 -13.90
CA PHE A 30 1.51 -23.18 -14.97
C PHE A 30 1.21 -24.65 -14.65
N ARG A 31 1.30 -25.07 -13.38
CA ARG A 31 0.91 -26.44 -13.00
C ARG A 31 -0.57 -26.71 -13.21
N THR A 32 -1.42 -25.72 -12.95
CA THR A 32 -2.88 -25.84 -13.08
C THR A 32 -3.33 -25.82 -14.54
N ILE A 33 -2.60 -25.12 -15.43
CA ILE A 33 -2.80 -25.22 -16.88
C ILE A 33 -2.63 -26.68 -17.36
N ILE A 34 -1.60 -27.38 -16.84
CA ILE A 34 -1.33 -28.78 -17.24
C ILE A 34 -2.36 -29.76 -16.66
N ASN A 35 -2.87 -29.48 -15.45
CA ASN A 35 -3.84 -30.32 -14.75
C ASN A 35 -5.07 -29.49 -14.35
N PRO A 36 -5.96 -29.19 -15.31
CA PRO A 36 -7.14 -28.39 -15.03
C PRO A 36 -8.04 -29.14 -14.04
N SER A 37 -8.33 -28.51 -12.91
CA SER A 37 -9.36 -28.99 -11.98
C SER A 37 -10.71 -28.37 -12.36
N SER A 38 -11.80 -29.09 -12.11
CA SER A 38 -13.16 -28.76 -12.58
C SER A 38 -13.84 -27.59 -11.85
N LEU A 39 -13.14 -26.92 -10.93
CA LEU A 39 -13.69 -25.76 -10.22
C LEU A 39 -13.69 -24.53 -11.12
N ALA A 40 -14.80 -24.35 -11.84
CA ALA A 40 -15.05 -23.16 -12.63
C ALA A 40 -15.04 -21.92 -11.74
N THR A 41 -14.35 -20.87 -12.19
CA THR A 41 -14.36 -19.59 -11.49
C THR A 41 -15.64 -18.82 -11.78
N HIS A 42 -16.10 -18.06 -10.79
CA HIS A 42 -17.04 -16.94 -10.97
C HIS A 42 -16.25 -15.62 -10.96
N PRO A 43 -15.88 -15.06 -12.13
CA PRO A 43 -15.04 -13.85 -12.20
C PRO A 43 -15.64 -12.69 -11.41
N GLN A 44 -16.96 -12.57 -11.37
CA GLN A 44 -17.67 -11.52 -10.63
C GLN A 44 -17.42 -11.61 -9.12
N LEU A 45 -17.31 -12.82 -8.56
CA LEU A 45 -17.03 -13.01 -7.13
C LEU A 45 -15.61 -12.58 -6.79
N VAL A 46 -14.64 -13.03 -7.58
CA VAL A 46 -13.21 -12.65 -7.44
C VAL A 46 -13.05 -11.15 -7.58
N GLY A 47 -13.65 -10.56 -8.62
CA GLY A 47 -13.66 -9.13 -8.85
C GLY A 47 -14.30 -8.32 -7.73
N SER A 48 -15.42 -8.80 -7.17
CA SER A 48 -16.08 -8.16 -6.03
C SER A 48 -15.17 -8.10 -4.80
N ILE A 49 -14.53 -9.22 -4.46
CA ILE A 49 -13.60 -9.29 -3.31
C ILE A 49 -12.42 -8.34 -3.55
N PHE A 50 -11.83 -8.37 -4.74
CA PHE A 50 -10.73 -7.47 -5.10
C PHE A 50 -11.11 -5.99 -4.98
N ILE A 51 -12.28 -5.60 -5.51
CA ILE A 51 -12.78 -4.21 -5.43
C ILE A 51 -12.99 -3.79 -3.97
N VAL A 52 -13.56 -4.67 -3.12
CA VAL A 52 -13.72 -4.39 -1.69
C VAL A 52 -12.35 -4.15 -1.03
N ILE A 53 -11.35 -4.98 -1.33
CA ILE A 53 -9.98 -4.80 -0.82
C ILE A 53 -9.42 -3.43 -1.25
N CYS A 54 -9.58 -3.06 -2.52
CA CYS A 54 -9.12 -1.76 -3.03
C CYS A 54 -9.84 -0.58 -2.37
N LEU A 55 -11.16 -0.68 -2.15
CA LEU A 55 -11.95 0.35 -1.49
C LEU A 55 -11.50 0.54 -0.04
N LEU A 56 -11.32 -0.55 0.71
CA LEU A 56 -10.81 -0.50 2.08
C LEU A 56 -9.42 0.13 2.13
N GLY A 57 -8.53 -0.27 1.21
CA GLY A 57 -7.20 0.31 1.08
C GLY A 57 -7.23 1.82 0.78
N ALA A 58 -8.09 2.27 -0.12
CA ALA A 58 -8.26 3.68 -0.46
C ALA A 58 -8.83 4.50 0.72
N ILE A 59 -9.81 3.97 1.45
CA ILE A 59 -10.37 4.62 2.64
C ILE A 59 -9.29 4.83 3.70
N VAL A 60 -8.51 3.79 4.00
CA VAL A 60 -7.39 3.86 4.96
C VAL A 60 -6.33 4.85 4.48
N GLY A 61 -6.04 4.90 3.17
CA GLY A 61 -5.08 5.82 2.58
C GLY A 61 -5.48 7.30 2.66
N VAL A 62 -6.77 7.62 2.54
CA VAL A 62 -7.29 9.01 2.57
C VAL A 62 -7.54 9.50 4.00
N ARG A 63 -7.94 8.62 4.92
CA ARG A 63 -8.25 8.97 6.32
C ARG A 63 -7.45 8.15 7.32
N PRO A 64 -6.13 8.38 7.44
CA PRO A 64 -5.30 7.66 8.40
C PRO A 64 -5.74 7.89 9.86
N SER A 65 -6.38 9.02 10.17
CA SER A 65 -6.77 9.41 11.53
C SER A 65 -8.10 8.83 12.02
N SER A 66 -8.89 8.16 11.16
CA SER A 66 -10.19 7.60 11.58
C SER A 66 -10.12 6.15 12.04
N PHE A 67 -8.98 5.48 11.87
CA PHE A 67 -8.76 4.08 12.25
C PHE A 67 -7.64 3.92 13.29
N SER A 68 -7.34 4.94 14.09
CA SER A 68 -6.71 4.70 15.39
C SER A 68 -7.78 4.18 16.33
N TRP A 69 -7.92 2.85 16.38
CA TRP A 69 -8.64 2.16 17.44
C TRP A 69 -8.07 2.63 18.78
N SER A 70 -8.80 3.55 19.43
CA SER A 70 -8.85 3.82 20.86
C SER A 70 -7.75 3.20 21.72
N TYR A 71 -6.70 3.98 22.01
CA TYR A 71 -6.11 4.06 23.34
C TYR A 71 -5.27 5.35 23.39
N TYR A 72 -5.91 6.51 23.54
CA TYR A 72 -5.35 7.73 24.15
C TYR A 72 -6.36 8.86 23.98
N GLU A 73 -7.45 8.80 24.75
CA GLU A 73 -8.19 10.02 25.06
C GLU A 73 -8.84 9.91 26.43
N THR A 74 -8.04 10.05 27.49
CA THR A 74 -8.54 10.65 28.74
C THR A 74 -7.36 11.33 29.46
N GLY A 75 -7.06 12.54 29.02
CA GLY A 75 -6.11 13.44 29.67
C GLY A 75 -6.63 14.88 29.64
N LYS A 76 -7.90 15.08 30.02
CA LYS A 76 -8.38 16.41 30.39
C LYS A 76 -7.67 16.82 31.67
N THR A 77 -6.73 17.74 31.59
CA THR A 77 -6.41 18.64 32.69
C THR A 77 -6.56 20.06 32.18
N ALA A 78 -7.54 20.74 32.77
CA ALA A 78 -7.75 22.18 32.70
C ALA A 78 -6.59 22.94 33.37
N ILE A 79 -6.65 24.28 33.25
CA ILE A 79 -5.78 25.37 33.78
C ILE A 79 -4.76 25.84 32.73
N ASP A 80 -4.64 27.10 32.34
CA ASP A 80 -5.43 28.33 32.51
C ASP A 80 -4.90 29.38 31.52
N ASP A 81 -5.81 30.30 31.19
CA ASP A 81 -5.74 31.62 30.55
C ASP A 81 -4.39 32.27 30.16
N SER A 82 -4.29 32.72 28.89
CA SER A 82 -4.02 34.15 28.57
C SER A 82 -3.90 34.45 27.06
N GLN A 83 -4.81 35.33 26.61
CA GLN A 83 -4.69 36.38 25.59
C GLN A 83 -4.75 36.08 24.08
N GLU A 84 -5.91 36.49 23.53
CA GLU A 84 -6.28 36.94 22.18
C GLU A 84 -5.18 37.56 21.29
N HIS A 85 -5.18 37.19 19.99
CA HIS A 85 -5.48 38.14 18.90
C HIS A 85 -5.77 37.44 17.54
N GLU A 86 -6.97 37.75 17.02
CA GLU A 86 -7.41 37.86 15.61
C GLU A 86 -7.13 36.75 14.55
N THR A 87 -8.19 35.97 14.36
CA THR A 87 -8.78 35.46 13.11
C THR A 87 -8.22 35.94 11.76
N LEU A 88 -7.70 34.99 10.98
CA LEU A 88 -7.99 34.88 9.54
C LEU A 88 -8.20 33.41 9.15
N ASN A 89 -9.42 33.13 8.71
CA ASN A 89 -9.92 31.95 8.01
C ASN A 89 -8.87 31.13 7.22
N GLN A 90 -8.13 30.28 7.91
CA GLN A 90 -7.53 29.09 7.31
C GLN A 90 -8.20 27.89 7.95
N LYS A 91 -9.12 27.26 7.22
CA LYS A 91 -9.48 25.87 7.49
C LYS A 91 -8.16 25.14 7.71
N PRO A 92 -7.96 24.41 8.82
CA PRO A 92 -6.74 23.64 8.99
C PRO A 92 -6.72 22.66 7.82
N ALA A 93 -5.88 22.97 6.82
CA ALA A 93 -5.52 22.00 5.80
C ALA A 93 -5.07 20.76 6.59
N HIS A 94 -5.53 19.57 6.19
CA HIS A 94 -5.09 18.31 6.76
C HIS A 94 -3.55 18.22 6.63
N GLN A 95 -2.83 18.82 7.56
CA GLN A 95 -1.39 18.87 7.65
C GLN A 95 -1.05 17.85 8.73
N GLY A 96 -0.38 16.77 8.34
CA GLY A 96 0.20 15.86 9.31
C GLY A 96 1.13 16.64 10.25
N HIS A 97 1.16 16.25 11.52
CA HIS A 97 1.79 16.99 12.63
C HIS A 97 3.33 17.19 12.53
N HIS A 98 3.96 16.87 11.39
CA HIS A 98 5.41 16.89 11.19
C HIS A 98 5.85 17.59 9.90
N HIS A 99 5.06 18.53 9.38
CA HIS A 99 5.36 19.23 8.12
C HIS A 99 6.69 20.02 8.13
N SER A 100 7.21 20.36 9.30
CA SER A 100 8.34 21.28 9.49
C SER A 100 9.72 20.61 9.57
N CYS A 101 9.83 19.28 9.47
CA CYS A 101 11.12 18.59 9.59
C CYS A 101 11.70 18.26 8.20
N ASP A 102 12.90 18.77 7.88
CA ASP A 102 13.57 18.59 6.58
C ASP A 102 13.76 17.12 6.18
N GLN A 103 13.82 16.21 7.16
CA GLN A 103 13.91 14.76 6.95
C GLN A 103 12.64 14.16 6.33
N PHE A 104 11.50 14.87 6.36
CA PHE A 104 10.23 14.46 5.74
C PHE A 104 10.03 14.99 4.32
N SER A 105 10.93 15.86 3.81
CA SER A 105 10.81 16.43 2.46
C SER A 105 10.72 15.36 1.36
N ASP A 106 11.40 14.22 1.55
CA ASP A 106 11.41 13.08 0.62
C ASP A 106 10.13 12.22 0.66
N HIS A 107 9.27 12.41 1.67
CA HIS A 107 8.03 11.63 1.88
C HIS A 107 6.78 12.37 1.38
N VAL A 108 6.94 13.62 0.97
CA VAL A 108 5.85 14.52 0.63
C VAL A 108 5.82 14.80 -0.87
N LEU A 109 4.62 14.84 -1.43
CA LEU A 109 4.32 15.47 -2.71
C LEU A 109 3.70 16.84 -2.45
N LYS A 110 4.29 17.88 -3.03
CA LYS A 110 3.66 19.20 -3.12
C LYS A 110 2.79 19.22 -4.37
N ILE A 111 1.48 19.20 -4.19
CA ILE A 111 0.51 19.37 -5.28
C ILE A 111 -0.16 20.72 -5.05
N ARG A 112 0.23 21.71 -5.87
CA ARG A 112 -0.18 23.12 -5.70
C ARG A 112 0.24 23.66 -4.33
N ASN A 113 -0.71 24.06 -3.48
CA ASN A 113 -0.45 24.58 -2.13
C ASN A 113 -0.67 23.51 -1.03
N ASN A 114 -0.96 22.26 -1.41
CA ASN A 114 -1.23 21.18 -0.47
C ASN A 114 -0.09 20.15 -0.48
N VAL A 115 0.13 19.56 0.68
CA VAL A 115 1.22 18.63 0.98
C VAL A 115 0.61 17.27 1.27
N PHE A 116 0.96 16.26 0.47
CA PHE A 116 0.41 14.91 0.57
C PHE A 116 1.50 13.88 0.80
N CYS A 117 1.19 12.78 1.49
CA CYS A 117 2.11 11.64 1.60
C CYS A 117 2.23 10.92 0.26
N ALA A 118 3.43 10.90 -0.34
CA ALA A 118 3.68 10.24 -1.62
C ALA A 118 3.22 8.78 -1.64
N GLY A 119 3.41 8.07 -0.52
CA GLY A 119 3.02 6.68 -0.37
C GLY A 119 1.50 6.48 -0.37
N CYS A 120 0.80 7.17 0.53
CA CYS A 120 -0.66 7.04 0.66
C CYS A 120 -1.38 7.50 -0.61
N THR A 121 -0.93 8.60 -1.23
CA THR A 121 -1.49 9.08 -2.48
C THR A 121 -1.25 8.07 -3.61
N GLY A 122 -0.05 7.48 -3.71
CA GLY A 122 0.25 6.47 -4.73
C GLY A 122 -0.60 5.20 -4.59
N LEU A 123 -0.75 4.68 -3.37
CA LEU A 123 -1.60 3.52 -3.09
C LEU A 123 -3.08 3.82 -3.40
N THR A 124 -3.57 5.00 -3.01
CA THR A 124 -4.94 5.42 -3.27
C THR A 124 -5.20 5.59 -4.77
N THR A 125 -4.30 6.25 -5.50
CA THR A 125 -4.42 6.40 -6.96
C THR A 125 -4.42 5.03 -7.64
N GLY A 126 -3.48 4.16 -7.27
CA GLY A 126 -3.44 2.79 -7.79
C GLY A 126 -4.73 2.03 -7.52
N ALA A 127 -5.29 2.12 -6.32
CA ALA A 127 -6.54 1.47 -5.95
C ALA A 127 -7.73 1.97 -6.79
N VAL A 128 -7.84 3.29 -7.00
CA VAL A 128 -8.89 3.87 -7.84
C VAL A 128 -8.80 3.34 -9.28
N ILE A 129 -7.59 3.34 -9.87
CA ILE A 129 -7.40 2.82 -11.24
C ILE A 129 -7.73 1.33 -11.30
N SER A 130 -7.27 0.53 -10.33
CA SER A 130 -7.56 -0.90 -10.25
C SER A 130 -9.04 -1.21 -10.05
N ILE A 131 -9.82 -0.35 -9.38
CA ILE A 131 -11.28 -0.49 -9.28
C ILE A 131 -11.93 -0.33 -10.66
N TYR A 132 -11.59 0.73 -11.40
CA TYR A 132 -12.11 0.92 -12.75
C TYR A 132 -11.72 -0.22 -13.70
N GLY A 133 -10.46 -0.67 -13.62
CA GLY A 133 -9.98 -1.82 -14.36
C GLY A 133 -10.70 -3.12 -13.97
N GLY A 134 -10.92 -3.34 -12.68
CA GLY A 134 -11.64 -4.49 -12.14
C GLY A 134 -13.10 -4.53 -12.58
N ILE A 135 -13.81 -3.40 -12.53
CA ILE A 135 -15.18 -3.30 -13.06
C ILE A 135 -15.20 -3.65 -14.55
N SER A 136 -14.27 -3.07 -15.32
CA SER A 136 -14.15 -3.28 -16.76
C SER A 136 -13.90 -4.76 -17.11
N TYR A 137 -13.00 -5.41 -16.39
CA TYR A 137 -12.65 -6.81 -16.67
C TYR A 137 -13.72 -7.79 -16.13
N PHE A 138 -14.00 -7.76 -14.82
CA PHE A 138 -14.80 -8.79 -14.15
C PHE A 138 -16.30 -8.67 -14.38
N PHE A 139 -16.82 -7.48 -14.72
CA PHE A 139 -18.26 -7.23 -14.88
C PHE A 139 -18.66 -6.88 -16.31
N LEU A 140 -17.83 -6.11 -17.03
CA LEU A 140 -18.12 -5.76 -18.43
C LEU A 140 -17.54 -6.77 -19.43
N GLY A 141 -16.73 -7.73 -18.96
CA GLY A 141 -16.16 -8.78 -19.81
C GLY A 141 -15.13 -8.28 -20.83
N ILE A 142 -14.51 -7.12 -20.57
CA ILE A 142 -13.46 -6.58 -21.45
C ILE A 142 -12.20 -7.44 -21.27
N SER A 143 -12.00 -8.39 -22.17
CA SER A 143 -10.82 -9.25 -22.19
C SER A 143 -9.56 -8.45 -22.59
N LEU A 144 -8.42 -8.87 -22.07
CA LEU A 144 -7.12 -8.32 -22.46
C LEU A 144 -6.55 -9.17 -23.59
N VAL A 145 -5.82 -8.54 -24.51
CA VAL A 145 -5.37 -9.17 -25.77
C VAL A 145 -4.30 -10.26 -25.55
N ASN A 146 -3.55 -10.19 -24.45
CA ASN A 146 -2.47 -11.14 -24.17
C ASN A 146 -2.36 -11.39 -22.65
N GLU A 147 -3.00 -12.46 -22.19
CA GLU A 147 -3.09 -12.86 -20.79
C GLU A 147 -1.72 -13.15 -20.16
N PHE A 148 -0.78 -13.72 -20.93
CA PHE A 148 0.59 -13.99 -20.46
C PHE A 148 1.38 -12.70 -20.25
N LEU A 149 1.29 -11.76 -21.19
CA LEU A 149 1.96 -10.47 -21.08
C LEU A 149 1.41 -9.68 -19.89
N VAL A 150 0.09 -9.67 -19.71
CA VAL A 150 -0.57 -9.04 -18.56
C VAL A 150 -0.10 -9.67 -17.25
N PHE A 151 -0.05 -10.99 -17.17
CA PHE A 151 0.44 -11.72 -16.00
C PHE A 151 1.89 -11.34 -15.67
N TRP A 152 2.79 -11.31 -16.65
CA TRP A 152 4.21 -10.97 -16.43
C TRP A 152 4.44 -9.50 -16.09
N ILE A 153 3.68 -8.58 -16.69
CA ILE A 153 3.67 -7.16 -16.27
C ILE A 153 3.20 -7.05 -14.82
N GLY A 154 2.14 -7.77 -14.46
CA GLY A 154 1.64 -7.85 -13.10
C GLY A 154 2.71 -8.34 -12.12
N PHE A 155 3.34 -9.46 -12.46
CA PHE A 155 4.42 -10.06 -11.68
C PHE A 155 5.60 -9.09 -11.48
N ALA A 156 6.07 -8.45 -12.55
CA ALA A 156 7.16 -7.48 -12.49
C ALA A 156 6.78 -6.26 -11.64
N GLY A 157 5.56 -5.74 -11.79
CA GLY A 157 5.06 -4.62 -10.99
C GLY A 157 5.02 -4.92 -9.50
N VAL A 158 4.54 -6.11 -9.11
CA VAL A 158 4.55 -6.56 -7.71
C VAL A 158 5.98 -6.78 -7.21
N PHE A 159 6.83 -7.44 -7.99
CA PHE A 159 8.22 -7.69 -7.64
C PHE A 159 8.96 -6.39 -7.32
N VAL A 160 8.89 -5.41 -8.23
CA VAL A 160 9.43 -4.07 -8.03
C VAL A 160 8.82 -3.43 -6.78
N GLY A 161 7.51 -3.59 -6.59
CA GLY A 161 6.80 -3.08 -5.43
C GLY A 161 7.26 -3.66 -4.08
N ILE A 162 7.62 -4.95 -4.01
CA ILE A 162 8.14 -5.60 -2.80
C ILE A 162 9.60 -5.20 -2.55
N VAL A 163 10.42 -5.11 -3.60
CA VAL A 163 11.85 -4.80 -3.50
C VAL A 163 12.11 -3.29 -3.33
N GLN A 164 11.11 -2.43 -3.56
CA GLN A 164 11.31 -0.98 -3.57
C GLN A 164 11.98 -0.41 -2.33
N HIS A 165 11.73 -0.98 -1.13
CA HIS A 165 12.35 -0.49 0.10
C HIS A 165 13.87 -0.66 0.08
N HIS A 166 14.34 -1.81 -0.40
CA HIS A 166 15.76 -2.03 -0.65
C HIS A 166 16.29 -1.15 -1.79
N LEU A 167 15.51 -0.94 -2.85
CA LEU A 167 15.90 -0.04 -3.95
C LEU A 167 16.07 1.41 -3.49
N TYR A 168 15.17 1.96 -2.68
CA TYR A 168 15.35 3.33 -2.14
C TYR A 168 16.61 3.43 -1.29
N ARG A 169 16.87 2.42 -0.46
CA ARG A 169 18.05 2.39 0.41
C ARG A 169 19.34 2.22 -0.40
N ALA A 170 19.32 1.39 -1.43
CA ALA A 170 20.50 1.09 -2.25
C ALA A 170 20.83 2.21 -3.23
N LEU A 171 19.82 2.79 -3.90
CA LEU A 171 20.02 3.85 -4.90
C LEU A 171 19.99 5.26 -4.29
N SER A 172 19.79 5.40 -2.98
CA SER A 172 19.70 6.71 -2.29
C SER A 172 18.69 7.67 -2.95
N VAL A 173 17.61 7.13 -3.50
CA VAL A 173 16.63 7.91 -4.25
C VAL A 173 15.74 8.69 -3.28
N ARG A 174 16.00 10.00 -3.21
CA ARG A 174 15.29 10.98 -2.38
C ARG A 174 14.19 11.72 -3.15
N SER A 175 13.28 10.98 -3.79
CA SER A 175 12.19 11.59 -4.56
C SER A 175 10.83 11.03 -4.16
N GLY A 176 9.99 11.91 -3.58
CA GLY A 176 8.58 11.61 -3.32
C GLY A 176 7.83 11.20 -4.59
N PHE A 177 8.21 11.72 -5.76
CA PHE A 177 7.58 11.33 -7.03
C PHE A 177 7.85 9.88 -7.42
N ILE A 178 9.10 9.41 -7.28
CA ILE A 178 9.43 7.99 -7.54
C ILE A 178 8.67 7.10 -6.56
N ARG A 179 8.55 7.54 -5.30
CA ARG A 179 7.75 6.85 -4.29
C ARG A 179 6.28 6.74 -4.65
N TYR A 180 5.72 7.81 -5.18
CA TYR A 180 4.36 7.79 -5.69
C TYR A 180 4.19 6.77 -6.82
N ILE A 181 5.01 6.85 -7.87
CA ILE A 181 4.92 5.97 -9.04
C ILE A 181 5.07 4.50 -8.67
N LEU A 182 6.05 4.14 -7.83
CA LEU A 182 6.27 2.76 -7.42
C LEU A 182 5.12 2.19 -6.57
N ASN A 183 4.41 3.04 -5.82
CA ASN A 183 3.20 2.62 -5.11
C ASN A 183 2.02 2.41 -6.06
N VAL A 184 1.86 3.25 -7.08
CA VAL A 184 0.87 3.04 -8.15
C VAL A 184 1.15 1.73 -8.90
N VAL A 185 2.39 1.53 -9.35
CA VAL A 185 2.83 0.33 -10.09
C VAL A 185 2.62 -0.94 -9.27
N PHE A 186 2.85 -0.90 -7.96
CA PHE A 186 2.60 -2.06 -7.09
C PHE A 186 1.13 -2.48 -7.08
N VAL A 187 0.19 -1.53 -6.95
CA VAL A 187 -1.26 -1.83 -6.90
C VAL A 187 -1.78 -2.26 -8.28
N LEU A 188 -1.32 -1.62 -9.35
CA LEU A 188 -1.63 -2.04 -10.73
C LEU A 188 -1.02 -3.41 -11.05
N GLY A 189 0.17 -3.69 -10.55
CA GLY A 189 0.83 -4.98 -10.69
C GLY A 189 0.01 -6.10 -10.06
N ALA A 190 -0.47 -5.91 -8.84
CA ALA A 190 -1.35 -6.86 -8.16
C ALA A 190 -2.66 -7.09 -8.93
N PHE A 191 -3.25 -6.02 -9.47
CA PHE A 191 -4.43 -6.11 -10.33
C PHE A 191 -4.17 -6.94 -11.60
N PHE A 192 -3.13 -6.60 -12.37
CA PHE A 192 -2.80 -7.33 -13.60
C PHE A 192 -2.39 -8.78 -13.33
N LEU A 193 -1.72 -9.04 -12.21
CA LEU A 193 -1.37 -10.41 -11.83
C LEU A 193 -2.62 -11.25 -11.57
N LEU A 194 -3.62 -10.70 -10.87
CA LEU A 194 -4.89 -11.37 -10.62
C LEU A 194 -5.68 -11.59 -11.93
N VAL A 195 -5.80 -10.56 -12.77
CA VAL A 195 -6.50 -10.66 -14.05
C VAL A 195 -5.83 -11.67 -14.98
N GLY A 196 -4.49 -11.61 -15.10
CA GLY A 196 -3.72 -12.54 -15.91
C GLY A 196 -3.86 -13.98 -15.41
N ALA A 197 -3.75 -14.22 -14.10
CA ALA A 197 -3.94 -15.55 -13.52
C ALA A 197 -5.36 -16.09 -13.78
N ASN A 198 -6.37 -15.23 -13.61
CA ASN A 198 -7.76 -15.58 -13.86
C ASN A 198 -8.02 -15.92 -15.33
N GLN A 199 -7.47 -15.15 -16.28
CA GLN A 199 -7.60 -15.42 -17.72
C GLN A 199 -6.87 -16.71 -18.14
N ILE A 200 -5.66 -16.94 -17.61
CA ILE A 200 -4.83 -18.10 -17.98
C ILE A 200 -5.43 -19.41 -17.46
N VAL A 201 -5.88 -19.42 -16.20
CA VAL A 201 -6.27 -20.67 -15.51
C VAL A 201 -7.78 -20.82 -15.38
N GLY A 202 -8.51 -19.73 -15.13
CA GLY A 202 -9.95 -19.77 -14.87
C GLY A 202 -10.33 -20.61 -13.64
N ASN A 203 -9.44 -20.76 -12.65
CA ASN A 203 -9.65 -21.61 -11.47
C ASN A 203 -9.74 -20.81 -10.16
N ILE A 204 -10.83 -21.02 -9.42
CA ILE A 204 -11.16 -20.21 -8.24
C ILE A 204 -10.16 -20.41 -7.09
N ALA A 205 -9.53 -21.59 -6.98
CA ALA A 205 -8.53 -21.84 -5.94
C ALA A 205 -7.25 -21.03 -6.20
N VAL A 206 -6.86 -20.88 -7.47
CA VAL A 206 -5.72 -20.03 -7.86
C VAL A 206 -6.04 -18.57 -7.61
N ASP A 207 -7.24 -18.11 -8.00
CA ASP A 207 -7.65 -16.73 -7.77
C ASP A 207 -7.75 -16.38 -6.28
N PHE A 208 -8.31 -17.29 -5.47
CA PHE A 208 -8.38 -17.12 -4.03
C PHE A 208 -6.98 -17.08 -3.40
N TYR A 209 -6.07 -17.95 -3.83
CA TYR A 209 -4.67 -17.91 -3.41
C TYR A 209 -4.03 -16.55 -3.74
N VAL A 210 -4.20 -16.06 -4.97
CA VAL A 210 -3.67 -14.74 -5.36
C VAL A 210 -4.27 -13.62 -4.51
N LEU A 211 -5.58 -13.64 -4.22
CA LEU A 211 -6.22 -12.67 -3.33
C LEU A 211 -5.65 -12.71 -1.90
N CYS A 212 -5.44 -13.89 -1.32
CA CYS A 212 -4.80 -14.04 -0.01
C CYS A 212 -3.38 -13.47 -0.01
N VAL A 213 -2.62 -13.73 -1.08
CA VAL A 213 -1.26 -13.20 -1.23
C VAL A 213 -1.26 -11.67 -1.42
N ILE A 214 -2.25 -11.10 -2.11
CA ILE A 214 -2.43 -9.64 -2.20
C ILE A 214 -2.66 -9.04 -0.81
N LEU A 215 -3.53 -9.64 0.02
CA LEU A 215 -3.75 -9.20 1.39
C LEU A 215 -2.47 -9.24 2.23
N LEU A 216 -1.70 -10.32 2.11
CA LEU A 216 -0.39 -10.44 2.74
C LEU A 216 0.55 -9.31 2.32
N TRP A 217 0.61 -8.98 1.02
CA TRP A 217 1.47 -7.89 0.55
C TRP A 217 0.98 -6.53 1.04
N ILE A 218 -0.33 -6.28 1.10
CA ILE A 218 -0.88 -5.06 1.71
C ILE A 218 -0.46 -4.97 3.18
N PHE A 219 -0.62 -6.05 3.94
CA PHE A 219 -0.20 -6.10 5.34
C PHE A 219 1.30 -5.81 5.51
N ASN A 220 2.15 -6.45 4.70
CA ASN A 220 3.59 -6.21 4.70
C ASN A 220 3.90 -4.73 4.42
N ARG A 221 3.21 -4.11 3.45
CA ARG A 221 3.41 -2.70 3.11
C ARG A 221 3.01 -1.75 4.25
N ILE A 222 1.90 -2.03 4.94
CA ILE A 222 1.47 -1.22 6.08
C ILE A 222 2.51 -1.29 7.21
N MET A 223 3.00 -2.50 7.54
CA MET A 223 4.04 -2.70 8.54
C MET A 223 5.34 -1.96 8.17
N MET A 224 5.83 -2.13 6.93
CA MET A 224 7.02 -1.45 6.44
C MET A 224 6.89 0.08 6.46
N SER A 225 5.73 0.61 6.06
CA SER A 225 5.49 2.04 6.08
C SER A 225 5.45 2.62 7.49
N SER A 226 4.90 1.88 8.46
CA SER A 226 4.87 2.28 9.87
C SER A 226 6.27 2.35 10.46
N THR A 227 7.10 1.33 10.23
CA THR A 227 8.49 1.30 10.74
C THR A 227 9.34 2.41 10.14
N GLU A 228 9.18 2.72 8.84
CA GLU A 228 9.88 3.87 8.25
C GLU A 228 9.40 5.21 8.82
N HIS A 229 8.11 5.35 9.07
CA HIS A 229 7.57 6.57 9.68
C HIS A 229 8.13 6.78 11.10
N GLU A 230 8.17 5.72 11.91
CA GLU A 230 8.80 5.72 13.24
C GLU A 230 10.29 6.08 13.15
N ARG A 231 11.01 5.52 12.16
CA ARG A 231 12.43 5.78 11.94
C ARG A 231 12.72 7.23 11.58
N VAL A 232 11.93 7.82 10.68
CA VAL A 232 12.08 9.24 10.28
C VAL A 232 11.68 10.15 11.45
N CYS A 233 10.64 9.79 12.21
CA CYS A 233 10.22 10.53 13.40
C CYS A 233 11.33 10.59 14.46
N MET A 234 11.98 9.46 14.76
CA MET A 234 13.14 9.39 15.67
C MET A 234 14.36 10.20 15.21
N GLN A 235 14.41 10.64 13.94
CA GLN A 235 15.50 11.44 13.38
C GLN A 235 15.21 12.95 13.37
N CYS A 236 14.03 13.38 13.82
CA CYS A 236 13.71 14.80 13.96
C CYS A 236 14.11 15.29 15.36
N ASP A 237 14.91 16.36 15.42
CA ASP A 237 15.38 17.00 16.65
C ASP A 237 14.36 17.94 17.33
N ILE A 238 13.07 17.84 16.97
CA ILE A 238 12.03 18.72 17.50
C ILE A 238 11.64 18.22 18.90
N GLU A 239 11.75 19.09 19.93
CA GLU A 239 11.51 18.72 21.35
C GLU A 239 10.12 18.11 21.63
N SER A 240 9.12 18.40 20.80
CA SER A 240 7.79 17.78 20.89
C SER A 240 7.77 16.28 20.58
N CYS A 241 8.86 15.71 20.06
CA CYS A 241 9.02 14.26 19.84
C CYS A 241 9.69 13.54 21.02
N LYS A 242 10.13 14.25 22.06
CA LYS A 242 10.89 13.64 23.19
C LYS A 242 10.02 12.91 24.23
N HIS A 243 8.69 12.98 24.10
CA HIS A 243 7.72 12.47 25.07
C HIS A 243 6.70 11.46 24.50
N ILE A 244 6.99 10.84 23.35
CA ILE A 244 6.23 9.69 22.83
C ILE A 244 7.03 8.41 23.03
#